data_AF-A0A4U5N5Y7-F1
#
_entry.id   AF-A0A4U5N5Y7-F1
#
_cell.length_a   1.000
_cell.length_b   1.000
_cell.length_c   1.000
_cell.angle_alpha   90.00
_cell.angle_beta   90.00
_cell.angle_gamma   90.00
#
_symmetry.space_group_name_H-M   'P 1'
#
loop_
_entity.id
_entity.type
_entity.pdbx_description
1 polymer ?
#
loop_
_entity_poly.entity_id
_entity_poly.type
_entity_poly.pdbx_seq_one_letter_code
_entity_poly.pdbx_strand_id
1 'polypeptide(L)'
;MVANACDIVEAPPNMPICGGDAAKGTEFGKLKKYSLRDGTLPPLSTKGSSWEAVAKELLFIVRGETDAKSLRAKGVQIDGDDLGPVSGFQWRHCGADYKDCHTNYKGQGIDQLAQVVDMIKNDPNSRRIIMTAWNPLDLKKMTTAPFHPLCQFYVSAGELSCQFLERSGNSSGVSSSVALFALLTHMIAHVTGLKSGELVHVLGVAHVDATQVQETQPFQRVRFAEGIKAIDDFASEKIFIEKCIPTSSDTECCKQPSAIDTSEQSEEKQYLQAIEFILENGLRRGDRTGTGTIGVFGMIAKYSLRNGSMPLFTTKRVFWKGIVEELNWFIGADTNAKNLTAKGVKIWDLNGSRAFLDNLGFTEREEGDLGPIYGFQWRHCGTHYRDCHTNYAGQGIDQLAEVIDKIRNKPDSEEIIMSAWNPLDLDKMALPPCHTMCQFFVKKGEVSCLLYQRSGDMGLGVPFNVASYALLTHMVAHVTGLKAGEFVHVLGDAHVYSNHVEAVQEQIKREPRPFPKIRFAEGIESIEDFSMENIFLEGYDPHKAIPMKMSA
;
A
#
# COMPACT_ATOMS: atom_id res chain seq x y z
N MET A 1 -49.86 7.34 23.31
CA MET A 1 -50.63 8.37 24.02
C MET A 1 -49.64 9.04 24.98
N VAL A 2 -48.98 10.13 24.58
CA VAL A 2 -49.38 11.54 24.85
C VAL A 2 -49.57 11.77 26.36
N ALA A 3 -48.99 12.74 27.07
CA ALA A 3 -47.92 13.73 26.92
C ALA A 3 -47.85 14.51 28.27
N ASN A 4 -46.82 15.35 28.44
CA ASN A 4 -46.70 16.59 29.24
C ASN A 4 -45.54 16.56 30.27
N ALA A 5 -44.44 17.30 30.06
CA ALA A 5 -44.23 18.77 30.22
C ALA A 5 -44.03 19.11 31.72
N CYS A 6 -43.08 19.93 32.20
CA CYS A 6 -42.14 20.93 31.69
C CYS A 6 -40.91 20.93 32.64
N ASP A 7 -39.76 21.46 32.21
CA ASP A 7 -39.20 22.68 32.82
C ASP A 7 -37.91 23.12 32.13
N ILE A 8 -37.93 24.38 31.72
CA ILE A 8 -36.82 25.17 31.19
C ILE A 8 -36.13 25.80 32.40
N VAL A 9 -34.82 25.60 32.56
CA VAL A 9 -33.98 26.48 33.39
C VAL A 9 -32.69 26.80 32.64
N GLU A 10 -32.39 28.10 32.67
CA GLU A 10 -31.37 28.84 31.95
C GLU A 10 -29.93 28.34 32.20
N ALA A 11 -29.08 28.51 31.18
CA ALA A 11 -27.65 28.25 31.24
C ALA A 11 -26.90 29.41 31.94
N PRO A 12 -25.97 29.14 32.88
CA PRO A 12 -24.95 30.11 33.27
C PRO A 12 -23.64 29.93 32.47
N PRO A 13 -22.87 31.01 32.24
CA PRO A 13 -21.66 31.00 31.43
C PRO A 13 -20.38 30.75 32.25
N ASN A 14 -19.36 30.21 31.57
CA ASN A 14 -17.92 30.21 31.90
C ASN A 14 -17.46 29.60 33.24
N MET A 15 -16.75 28.45 33.18
CA MET A 15 -15.39 28.26 33.75
C MET A 15 -14.83 26.85 33.46
N PRO A 16 -13.51 26.60 33.63
CA PRO A 16 -12.65 25.99 32.62
C PRO A 16 -12.54 24.46 32.72
N ILE A 17 -12.32 23.84 31.56
CA ILE A 17 -11.91 22.44 31.42
C ILE A 17 -10.40 22.37 31.70
N CYS A 18 -10.02 21.75 32.82
CA CYS A 18 -8.69 21.18 33.02
C CYS A 18 -8.80 20.09 34.09
N GLY A 19 -8.57 18.83 33.69
CA GLY A 19 -8.49 17.69 34.61
C GLY A 19 -9.18 16.46 34.05
N GLY A 20 -8.47 15.71 33.21
CA GLY A 20 -8.90 14.41 32.72
C GLY A 20 -7.69 13.63 32.24
N ASP A 21 -7.43 12.52 32.93
CA ASP A 21 -6.29 11.62 32.85
C ASP A 21 -5.64 11.48 31.46
N ALA A 22 -4.32 11.60 31.42
CA ALA A 22 -3.50 11.23 30.28
C ALA A 22 -3.75 9.74 29.94
N ALA A 23 -4.50 9.50 28.87
CA ALA A 23 -4.58 8.18 28.25
C ALA A 23 -3.15 7.72 27.93
N LYS A 24 -2.76 6.57 28.49
CA LYS A 24 -1.49 5.90 28.21
C LYS A 24 -1.50 5.40 26.76
N GLY A 25 -1.12 6.26 25.81
CA GLY A 25 -0.95 5.90 24.41
C GLY A 25 0.32 5.08 24.20
N THR A 26 0.21 3.93 23.54
CA THR A 26 1.34 3.09 23.09
C THR A 26 1.57 3.35 21.59
N GLU A 27 2.83 3.44 21.16
CA GLU A 27 3.18 3.77 19.78
C GLU A 27 3.04 2.56 18.84
N PHE A 28 2.07 2.62 17.93
CA PHE A 28 1.99 1.75 16.77
C PHE A 28 3.02 2.21 15.71
N GLY A 29 3.60 1.27 14.95
CA GLY A 29 4.80 1.50 14.11
C GLY A 29 4.85 2.85 13.39
N LYS A 30 5.98 3.55 13.48
CA LYS A 30 6.10 4.93 12.97
C LYS A 30 6.37 4.97 11.46
N LEU A 31 5.32 5.24 10.67
CA LEU A 31 5.48 5.82 9.33
C LEU A 31 5.88 7.30 9.46
N LYS A 32 6.70 7.78 8.53
CA LYS A 32 6.96 9.23 8.42
C LYS A 32 5.73 9.89 7.79
N LYS A 33 4.98 10.67 8.57
CA LYS A 33 3.83 11.46 8.10
C LYS A 33 4.15 12.94 8.10
N TYR A 34 3.71 13.64 7.07
CA TYR A 34 3.87 15.10 6.92
C TYR A 34 2.50 15.72 6.65
N SER A 35 2.12 16.75 7.40
CA SER A 35 0.95 17.56 7.07
C SER A 35 1.25 18.41 5.85
N LEU A 36 0.34 18.41 4.88
CA LEU A 36 0.34 19.29 3.72
C LEU A 36 -0.79 20.34 3.80
N ARG A 37 -1.52 20.39 4.92
CA ARG A 37 -2.65 21.30 5.09
C ARG A 37 -2.20 22.75 4.92
N ASP A 38 -3.12 23.58 4.45
CA ASP A 38 -2.92 25.01 4.18
C ASP A 38 -1.80 25.35 3.18
N GLY A 39 -1.43 24.40 2.31
CA GLY A 39 -0.37 24.61 1.33
C GLY A 39 1.03 24.39 1.91
N THR A 40 1.15 23.78 3.09
CA THR A 40 2.46 23.58 3.74
C THR A 40 3.32 22.58 2.98
N LEU A 41 4.63 22.82 3.02
CA LEU A 41 5.65 21.97 2.44
C LEU A 41 6.66 21.54 3.52
N PRO A 42 7.11 20.28 3.52
CA PRO A 42 8.12 19.79 4.45
C PRO A 42 9.47 20.47 4.19
N PRO A 43 10.33 20.65 5.21
CA PRO A 43 11.61 21.33 5.02
C PRO A 43 12.56 20.49 4.15
N LEU A 44 13.25 21.10 3.17
CA LEU A 44 14.25 20.39 2.36
C LEU A 44 15.49 20.10 3.21
N SER A 45 15.89 18.84 3.32
CA SER A 45 17.06 18.45 4.14
C SER A 45 18.39 18.39 3.37
N THR A 46 18.34 18.39 2.03
CA THR A 46 19.54 18.24 1.19
C THR A 46 20.17 19.60 0.89
N LYS A 47 21.45 19.75 1.26
CA LYS A 47 22.25 20.94 0.98
C LYS A 47 22.37 21.13 -0.54
N GLY A 48 21.78 22.20 -1.08
CA GLY A 48 21.77 22.52 -2.51
C GLY A 48 20.45 22.24 -3.24
N SER A 49 19.48 21.59 -2.60
CA SER A 49 18.14 21.37 -3.17
C SER A 49 17.28 22.63 -3.05
N SER A 50 16.56 22.99 -4.11
CA SER A 50 15.57 24.07 -4.11
C SER A 50 14.21 23.56 -4.57
N TRP A 51 13.13 24.16 -4.05
CA TRP A 51 11.79 23.82 -4.50
C TRP A 51 11.54 24.14 -5.98
N GLU A 52 12.27 25.10 -6.55
CA GLU A 52 12.24 25.35 -7.99
C GLU A 52 12.77 24.14 -8.78
N ALA A 53 13.84 23.51 -8.32
CA ALA A 53 14.36 22.30 -8.94
C ALA A 53 13.36 21.13 -8.80
N VAL A 54 12.79 20.93 -7.62
CA VAL A 54 11.75 19.90 -7.39
C VAL A 54 10.52 20.14 -8.27
N ALA A 55 10.09 21.39 -8.43
CA ALA A 55 8.99 21.76 -9.33
C ALA A 55 9.31 21.43 -10.79
N LYS A 56 10.53 21.74 -11.26
CA LYS A 56 11.00 21.43 -12.61
C LYS A 56 11.06 19.93 -12.88
N GLU A 57 11.48 19.15 -11.89
CA GLU A 57 11.47 17.68 -11.92
C GLU A 57 10.05 17.12 -11.94
N LEU A 58 9.16 17.64 -11.09
CA LEU A 58 7.74 17.24 -11.12
C LEU A 58 7.13 17.49 -12.49
N LEU A 59 7.36 18.66 -13.09
CA LEU A 59 6.86 19.00 -14.43
C LEU A 59 7.37 18.03 -15.51
N PHE A 60 8.62 17.56 -15.40
CA PHE A 60 9.16 16.53 -16.29
C PHE A 60 8.41 15.20 -16.12
N ILE A 61 8.23 14.76 -14.88
CA ILE A 61 7.57 13.49 -14.54
C ILE A 61 6.10 13.48 -14.95
N VAL A 62 5.34 14.52 -14.59
CA VAL A 62 3.91 14.59 -14.90
C VAL A 62 3.64 14.74 -16.39
N ARG A 63 4.61 15.18 -17.19
CA ARG A 63 4.52 15.20 -18.66
C ARG A 63 4.90 13.88 -19.32
N GLY A 64 5.43 12.92 -18.56
CA GLY A 64 5.91 11.65 -19.11
C GLY A 64 7.14 11.80 -20.01
N GLU A 65 7.91 12.89 -19.84
CA GLU A 65 9.13 13.13 -20.61
C GLU A 65 10.19 12.06 -20.26
N THR A 66 11.00 11.67 -21.25
CA THR A 66 12.10 10.69 -21.07
C THR A 66 13.45 11.20 -21.62
N ASP A 67 13.47 12.36 -22.29
CA ASP A 67 14.69 13.01 -22.79
C ASP A 67 15.34 13.84 -21.67
N ALA A 68 16.48 13.37 -21.19
CA ALA A 68 17.24 13.99 -20.12
C ALA A 68 17.73 15.42 -20.46
N LYS A 69 17.79 15.80 -21.74
CA LYS A 69 18.15 17.17 -22.17
C LYS A 69 17.19 18.21 -21.62
N SER A 70 15.90 17.88 -21.47
CA SER A 70 14.92 18.84 -20.94
C SER A 70 15.13 19.11 -19.45
N LEU A 71 15.63 18.11 -18.69
CA LEU A 71 16.07 18.25 -17.29
C LEU A 71 17.37 19.04 -17.18
N ARG A 72 18.36 18.76 -18.04
CA ARG A 72 19.62 19.54 -18.08
C ARG A 72 19.39 21.01 -18.42
N ALA A 73 18.50 21.31 -19.37
CA ALA A 73 18.09 22.67 -19.69
C ALA A 73 17.44 23.41 -18.49
N LYS A 74 16.90 22.65 -17.53
CA LYS A 74 16.29 23.13 -16.28
C LYS A 74 17.28 23.20 -15.11
N GLY A 75 18.56 22.85 -15.32
CA GLY A 75 19.63 22.90 -14.33
C GLY A 75 19.83 21.61 -13.51
N VAL A 76 19.16 20.51 -13.89
CA VAL A 76 19.29 19.21 -13.22
C VAL A 76 20.42 18.40 -13.85
N GLN A 77 21.38 17.95 -13.03
CA GLN A 77 22.48 17.10 -13.49
C GLN A 77 22.00 15.65 -13.59
N ILE A 78 22.06 15.08 -14.80
CA ILE A 78 21.67 13.70 -15.08
C ILE A 78 22.48 13.18 -16.28
N ASP A 79 22.93 11.93 -16.20
CA ASP A 79 23.71 11.26 -17.24
C ASP A 79 22.81 10.60 -18.29
N GLY A 80 23.31 10.47 -19.52
CA GLY A 80 22.56 9.90 -20.65
C GLY A 80 21.62 10.89 -21.34
N ASP A 81 21.19 10.58 -22.57
CA ASP A 81 20.20 11.36 -23.31
C ASP A 81 18.80 10.75 -23.17
N ASP A 82 18.72 9.42 -23.23
CA ASP A 82 17.49 8.65 -23.15
C ASP A 82 17.44 7.92 -21.80
N LEU A 83 16.45 8.25 -20.95
CA LEU A 83 16.27 7.61 -19.65
C LEU A 83 15.52 6.28 -19.74
N GLY A 84 14.92 5.97 -20.90
CA GLY A 84 13.97 4.89 -21.08
C GLY A 84 12.61 5.19 -20.45
N PRO A 85 11.73 4.18 -20.35
CA PRO A 85 10.36 4.34 -19.87
C PRO A 85 10.28 4.42 -18.32
N VAL A 86 10.94 5.41 -17.73
CA VAL A 86 11.00 5.68 -16.27
C VAL A 86 9.65 6.12 -15.69
N SER A 87 9.59 6.43 -14.38
CA SER A 87 8.33 6.66 -13.62
C SER A 87 7.31 7.57 -14.32
N GLY A 88 7.74 8.72 -14.86
CA GLY A 88 6.82 9.63 -15.56
C GLY A 88 6.19 9.00 -16.79
N PHE A 89 6.98 8.26 -17.59
CA PHE A 89 6.47 7.51 -18.73
C PHE A 89 5.46 6.45 -18.28
N GLN A 90 5.77 5.68 -17.24
CA GLN A 90 4.82 4.67 -16.73
C GLN A 90 3.54 5.32 -16.22
N TRP A 91 3.58 6.52 -15.63
CA TRP A 91 2.38 7.21 -15.15
C TRP A 91 1.51 7.79 -16.27
N ARG A 92 2.09 8.19 -17.41
CA ARG A 92 1.36 8.81 -18.53
C ARG A 92 1.07 7.85 -19.70
N HIS A 93 1.87 6.80 -19.84
CA HIS A 93 1.95 5.95 -21.03
C HIS A 93 2.14 4.47 -20.67
N CYS A 94 1.57 3.99 -19.56
CA CYS A 94 1.76 2.61 -19.11
C CYS A 94 1.37 1.62 -20.21
N GLY A 95 2.28 0.70 -20.56
CA GLY A 95 2.07 -0.29 -21.61
C GLY A 95 2.21 0.20 -23.04
N ALA A 96 2.58 1.47 -23.27
CA ALA A 96 3.00 1.91 -24.59
C ALA A 96 4.34 1.25 -24.97
N ASP A 97 4.50 0.88 -26.24
CA ASP A 97 5.71 0.23 -26.75
C ASP A 97 6.82 1.27 -26.92
N TYR A 98 7.65 1.42 -25.88
CA TYR A 98 8.75 2.37 -25.85
C TYR A 98 9.77 2.13 -27.00
N LYS A 99 10.03 3.17 -27.78
CA LYS A 99 11.00 3.20 -28.89
C LYS A 99 12.25 3.98 -28.53
N ASP A 100 12.09 5.26 -28.23
CA ASP A 100 13.14 6.19 -27.84
C ASP A 100 12.53 7.43 -27.13
N CYS A 101 13.40 8.30 -26.63
CA CYS A 101 13.01 9.53 -25.93
C CYS A 101 12.48 10.67 -26.82
N HIS A 102 12.52 10.52 -28.15
CA HIS A 102 12.05 11.52 -29.12
C HIS A 102 10.65 11.21 -29.68
N THR A 103 10.17 10.00 -29.44
CA THR A 103 8.85 9.54 -29.87
C THR A 103 7.71 10.23 -29.09
N ASN A 104 6.64 10.61 -29.79
CA ASN A 104 5.44 11.16 -29.16
C ASN A 104 4.49 10.04 -28.72
N TYR A 105 4.41 9.80 -27.41
CA TYR A 105 3.56 8.78 -26.81
C TYR A 105 2.16 9.29 -26.40
N LYS A 106 1.81 10.54 -26.71
CA LYS A 106 0.49 11.10 -26.35
C LYS A 106 -0.64 10.22 -26.90
N GLY A 107 -1.53 9.78 -26.01
CA GLY A 107 -2.66 8.90 -26.34
C GLY A 107 -2.28 7.42 -26.53
N GLN A 108 -1.02 7.04 -26.27
CA GLN A 108 -0.58 5.64 -26.26
C GLN A 108 -0.55 5.11 -24.82
N GLY A 109 -0.93 3.83 -24.66
CA GLY A 109 -0.98 3.17 -23.35
C GLY A 109 -2.05 3.74 -22.42
N ILE A 110 -1.84 3.59 -21.12
CA ILE A 110 -2.73 4.07 -20.07
C ILE A 110 -2.13 5.31 -19.39
N ASP A 111 -2.89 6.41 -19.38
CA ASP A 111 -2.59 7.60 -18.57
C ASP A 111 -3.15 7.42 -17.15
N GLN A 112 -2.34 6.78 -16.29
CA GLN A 112 -2.70 6.50 -14.90
C GLN A 112 -2.95 7.80 -14.12
N LEU A 113 -2.18 8.86 -14.40
CA LEU A 113 -2.32 10.14 -13.71
C LEU A 113 -3.67 10.80 -14.04
N ALA A 114 -4.09 10.75 -15.30
CA ALA A 114 -5.42 11.20 -15.70
C ALA A 114 -6.54 10.34 -15.07
N GLN A 115 -6.37 9.01 -15.05
CA GLN A 115 -7.32 8.10 -14.39
C GLN A 115 -7.45 8.39 -12.89
N VAL A 116 -6.35 8.69 -12.20
CA VAL A 116 -6.38 9.08 -10.78
C VAL A 116 -7.18 10.35 -10.57
N VAL A 117 -6.95 11.39 -11.39
CA VAL A 117 -7.72 12.64 -11.31
C VAL A 117 -9.21 12.40 -11.59
N ASP A 118 -9.53 11.58 -12.58
CA ASP A 118 -10.91 11.23 -12.92
C ASP A 118 -11.60 10.46 -11.78
N MET A 119 -10.93 9.44 -11.23
CA MET A 119 -11.43 8.69 -10.08
C MET A 119 -11.64 9.58 -8.87
N ILE A 120 -10.74 10.51 -8.57
CA ILE A 120 -10.93 11.44 -7.43
C ILE A 120 -12.17 12.31 -7.63
N LYS A 121 -12.45 12.76 -8.86
CA LYS A 121 -13.61 13.61 -9.16
C LYS A 121 -14.92 12.82 -9.15
N ASN A 122 -14.92 11.60 -9.66
CA ASN A 122 -16.14 10.83 -9.91
C ASN A 122 -16.45 9.76 -8.86
N ASP A 123 -15.41 9.19 -8.23
CA ASP A 123 -15.51 8.19 -7.16
C ASP A 123 -14.42 8.40 -6.08
N PRO A 124 -14.50 9.49 -5.29
CA PRO A 124 -13.52 9.80 -4.25
C PRO A 124 -13.48 8.74 -3.12
N ASN A 125 -14.47 7.85 -3.05
CA ASN A 125 -14.48 6.75 -2.08
C ASN A 125 -13.73 5.51 -2.59
N SER A 126 -13.28 5.52 -3.85
CA SER A 126 -12.52 4.42 -4.44
C SER A 126 -11.26 4.13 -3.64
N ARG A 127 -11.05 2.84 -3.35
CA ARG A 127 -9.80 2.32 -2.76
C ARG A 127 -8.80 1.89 -3.83
N ARG A 128 -9.04 2.29 -5.09
CA ARG A 128 -8.26 1.94 -6.28
C ARG A 128 -7.51 3.14 -6.88
N ILE A 129 -7.47 4.26 -6.15
CA ILE A 129 -6.78 5.48 -6.59
C ILE A 129 -5.27 5.29 -6.33
N ILE A 130 -4.58 4.66 -7.27
CA ILE A 130 -3.19 4.24 -7.14
C ILE A 130 -2.48 4.34 -8.49
N MET A 131 -1.20 4.68 -8.46
CA MET A 131 -0.32 4.66 -9.63
C MET A 131 0.87 3.77 -9.35
N THR A 132 1.29 3.00 -10.35
CA THR A 132 2.52 2.23 -10.31
C THR A 132 3.50 2.75 -11.35
N ALA A 133 4.77 2.84 -10.97
CA ALA A 133 5.87 2.96 -11.92
C ALA A 133 6.52 1.59 -12.19
N TRP A 134 6.22 0.58 -11.36
CA TRP A 134 6.76 -0.76 -11.50
C TRP A 134 6.00 -1.55 -12.57
N ASN A 135 6.59 -1.66 -13.76
CA ASN A 135 6.08 -2.48 -14.86
C ASN A 135 7.14 -3.52 -15.27
N PRO A 136 6.96 -4.81 -14.90
CA PRO A 136 7.93 -5.87 -15.19
C PRO A 136 8.34 -5.99 -16.66
N LEU A 137 7.45 -5.66 -17.60
CA LEU A 137 7.72 -5.71 -19.05
C LEU A 137 8.76 -4.69 -19.52
N ASP A 138 8.87 -3.57 -18.81
CA ASP A 138 9.70 -2.44 -19.21
C ASP A 138 10.95 -2.27 -18.34
N LEU A 139 11.07 -2.98 -17.20
CA LEU A 139 12.21 -2.84 -16.27
C LEU A 139 13.58 -2.94 -16.98
N LYS A 140 13.73 -3.87 -17.92
CA LYS A 140 14.98 -4.07 -18.67
C LYS A 140 15.27 -2.97 -19.69
N LYS A 141 14.29 -2.13 -20.02
CA LYS A 141 14.41 -0.97 -20.93
C LYS A 141 14.74 0.33 -20.19
N MET A 142 14.59 0.35 -18.87
CA MET A 142 14.82 1.54 -18.05
C MET A 142 16.32 1.69 -17.75
N THR A 143 16.82 2.92 -17.77
CA THR A 143 18.21 3.21 -17.31
C THR A 143 18.38 2.92 -15.83
N THR A 144 17.33 3.17 -15.03
CA THR A 144 17.25 2.86 -13.61
C THR A 144 15.86 2.35 -13.29
N ALA A 145 15.76 1.27 -12.49
CA ALA A 145 14.47 0.80 -12.01
C ALA A 145 13.75 1.90 -11.19
N PRO A 146 12.41 1.91 -11.15
CA PRO A 146 11.66 2.95 -10.46
C PRO A 146 12.02 3.03 -8.99
N PHE A 147 12.48 4.22 -8.57
CA PHE A 147 12.80 4.49 -7.18
C PHE A 147 11.52 4.59 -6.31
N HIS A 148 10.43 5.06 -6.91
CA HIS A 148 9.09 5.12 -6.31
C HIS A 148 8.17 4.15 -7.05
N PRO A 149 8.20 2.85 -6.74
CA PRO A 149 7.47 1.85 -7.52
C PRO A 149 5.95 2.01 -7.42
N LEU A 150 5.43 2.63 -6.35
CA LEU A 150 4.00 2.69 -6.07
C LEU A 150 3.61 3.93 -5.25
N CYS A 151 2.49 4.56 -5.59
CA CYS A 151 1.82 5.52 -4.72
C CYS A 151 0.30 5.39 -4.76
N GLN A 152 -0.35 5.58 -3.63
CA GLN A 152 -1.80 5.56 -3.46
C GLN A 152 -2.29 6.91 -2.95
N PHE A 153 -3.45 7.33 -3.43
CA PHE A 153 -4.14 8.51 -2.95
C PHE A 153 -5.39 8.13 -2.16
N TYR A 154 -5.77 9.00 -1.23
CA TYR A 154 -6.89 8.79 -0.33
C TYR A 154 -7.64 10.10 -0.13
N VAL A 155 -8.91 10.11 -0.49
CA VAL A 155 -9.78 11.28 -0.29
C VAL A 155 -10.61 11.07 0.96
N SER A 156 -10.56 12.05 1.87
CA SER A 156 -11.36 12.02 3.08
C SER A 156 -11.60 13.42 3.62
N ALA A 157 -12.83 13.69 4.06
CA ALA A 157 -13.23 15.00 4.59
C ALA A 157 -12.88 16.21 3.69
N GLY A 158 -12.91 16.03 2.36
CA GLY A 158 -12.55 17.08 1.40
C GLY A 158 -11.04 17.31 1.25
N GLU A 159 -10.22 16.45 1.85
CA GLU A 159 -8.76 16.46 1.75
C GLU A 159 -8.26 15.28 0.89
N LEU A 160 -7.18 15.52 0.14
CA LEU A 160 -6.43 14.51 -0.60
C LEU A 160 -5.11 14.21 0.11
N SER A 161 -4.93 12.97 0.54
CA SER A 161 -3.69 12.44 1.09
C SER A 161 -3.00 11.52 0.09
N CYS A 162 -1.68 11.36 0.22
CA CYS A 162 -0.87 10.46 -0.60
C CYS A 162 0.03 9.58 0.26
N GLN A 163 0.11 8.29 -0.04
CA GLN A 163 1.10 7.38 0.50
C GLN A 163 1.97 6.87 -0.63
N PHE A 164 3.29 6.92 -0.49
CA PHE A 164 4.21 6.42 -1.52
C PHE A 164 5.26 5.51 -0.90
N LEU A 165 5.63 4.48 -1.67
CA LEU A 165 6.71 3.55 -1.37
C LEU A 165 7.98 4.03 -2.08
N GLU A 166 9.08 4.16 -1.33
CA GLU A 166 10.41 4.46 -1.83
C GLU A 166 11.29 3.22 -1.65
N ARG A 167 11.80 2.62 -2.74
CA ARG A 167 12.42 1.29 -2.74
C ARG A 167 13.65 1.17 -1.84
N SER A 168 14.44 2.24 -1.75
CA SER A 168 15.65 2.36 -0.94
C SER A 168 15.89 3.82 -0.59
N GLY A 169 16.51 4.12 0.54
CA GLY A 169 16.78 5.51 0.93
C GLY A 169 17.59 5.63 2.22
N ASN A 170 18.40 6.69 2.34
CA ASN A 170 19.07 7.03 3.59
C ASN A 170 18.07 7.65 4.58
N SER A 171 18.13 7.25 5.85
CA SER A 171 17.20 7.70 6.90
C SER A 171 17.30 9.19 7.27
N SER A 172 18.32 9.90 6.74
CA SER A 172 18.63 11.30 7.07
C SER A 172 17.85 12.32 6.22
N GLY A 173 16.84 12.94 6.83
CA GLY A 173 16.14 14.12 6.31
C GLY A 173 14.96 13.85 5.35
N VAL A 174 14.34 14.92 4.85
CA VAL A 174 13.33 14.92 3.78
C VAL A 174 14.04 14.65 2.45
N SER A 175 13.92 13.42 1.95
CA SER A 175 14.44 13.06 0.63
C SER A 175 13.80 13.94 -0.46
N SER A 176 14.48 14.09 -1.60
CA SER A 176 13.89 14.71 -2.80
C SER A 176 12.54 14.07 -3.17
N SER A 177 12.38 12.77 -2.89
CA SER A 177 11.12 12.02 -2.99
C SER A 177 9.99 12.65 -2.19
N VAL A 178 10.19 12.93 -0.90
CA VAL A 178 9.15 13.53 -0.04
C VAL A 178 8.72 14.89 -0.58
N ALA A 179 9.69 15.69 -1.06
CA ALA A 179 9.39 16.98 -1.69
C ALA A 179 8.58 16.82 -2.98
N LEU A 180 8.98 15.90 -3.85
CA LEU A 180 8.30 15.59 -5.11
C LEU A 180 6.84 15.16 -4.88
N PHE A 181 6.61 14.21 -3.98
CA PHE A 181 5.27 13.72 -3.68
C PHE A 181 4.41 14.74 -2.92
N ALA A 182 5.00 15.63 -2.13
CA ALA A 182 4.28 16.75 -1.55
C ALA A 182 3.70 17.66 -2.65
N LEU A 183 4.52 18.08 -3.63
CA LEU A 183 4.03 18.89 -4.75
C LEU A 183 3.04 18.15 -5.65
N LEU A 184 3.26 16.86 -5.93
CA LEU A 184 2.33 16.02 -6.68
C LEU A 184 0.96 15.97 -5.99
N THR A 185 0.93 15.78 -4.67
CA THR A 185 -0.30 15.76 -3.88
C THR A 185 -1.02 17.10 -3.93
N HIS A 186 -0.29 18.20 -3.73
CA HIS A 186 -0.84 19.55 -3.86
C HIS A 186 -1.39 19.83 -5.26
N MET A 187 -0.69 19.41 -6.31
CA MET A 187 -1.14 19.55 -7.71
C MET A 187 -2.45 18.82 -7.95
N ILE A 188 -2.53 17.54 -7.58
CA ILE A 188 -3.75 16.74 -7.79
C ILE A 188 -4.90 17.29 -6.94
N ALA A 189 -4.65 17.66 -5.68
CA ALA A 189 -5.65 18.29 -4.82
C ALA A 189 -6.22 19.56 -5.47
N HIS A 190 -5.35 20.42 -5.99
CA HIS A 190 -5.76 21.64 -6.69
C HIS A 190 -6.62 21.37 -7.94
N VAL A 191 -6.16 20.50 -8.85
CA VAL A 191 -6.87 20.16 -10.11
C VAL A 191 -8.22 19.47 -9.85
N THR A 192 -8.37 18.85 -8.68
CA THR A 192 -9.60 18.16 -8.26
C THR A 192 -10.50 19.02 -7.37
N GLY A 193 -10.08 20.24 -7.01
CA GLY A 193 -10.84 21.13 -6.12
C GLY A 193 -10.83 20.70 -4.65
N LEU A 194 -9.92 19.81 -4.26
CA LEU A 194 -9.74 19.34 -2.89
C LEU A 194 -8.66 20.15 -2.16
N LYS A 195 -8.67 20.06 -0.83
CA LYS A 195 -7.54 20.52 0.00
C LYS A 195 -6.47 19.42 0.06
N SER A 196 -5.21 19.80 0.28
CA SER A 196 -4.16 18.82 0.57
C SER A 196 -4.26 18.36 2.03
N GLY A 197 -4.18 17.05 2.26
CA GLY A 197 -4.23 16.44 3.58
C GLY A 197 -2.83 16.06 4.07
N GLU A 198 -2.54 14.76 4.04
CA GLU A 198 -1.32 14.18 4.60
C GLU A 198 -0.47 13.47 3.55
N LEU A 199 0.84 13.54 3.71
CA LEU A 199 1.79 12.73 2.97
C LEU A 199 2.36 11.65 3.89
N VAL A 200 2.23 10.40 3.48
CA VAL A 200 2.72 9.22 4.20
C VAL A 200 3.89 8.62 3.41
N HIS A 201 5.09 8.72 3.97
CA HIS A 201 6.31 8.20 3.37
C HIS A 201 6.63 6.81 3.91
N VAL A 202 6.66 5.83 3.00
CA VAL A 202 7.01 4.44 3.30
C VAL A 202 8.39 4.17 2.70
N LEU A 203 9.37 3.93 3.56
CA LEU A 203 10.70 3.52 3.15
C LEU A 203 10.77 1.99 3.01
N GLY A 204 11.06 1.53 1.80
CA GLY A 204 11.65 0.24 1.50
C GLY A 204 13.03 0.12 2.16
N VAL A 205 13.50 -1.10 2.34
CA VAL A 205 14.44 -1.40 3.43
C VAL A 205 15.82 -0.78 3.27
N ALA A 206 16.12 0.21 4.14
CA ALA A 206 17.37 0.39 4.85
C ALA A 206 17.09 1.16 6.16
N HIS A 207 17.37 0.56 7.32
CA HIS A 207 17.35 1.20 8.65
C HIS A 207 16.03 1.85 9.11
N VAL A 208 15.10 1.04 9.62
CA VAL A 208 14.12 1.53 10.61
C VAL A 208 14.80 1.60 11.98
N ASP A 209 15.86 2.40 12.10
CA ASP A 209 16.26 3.01 13.37
C ASP A 209 15.71 4.43 13.32
N ALA A 210 14.44 4.57 13.69
CA ALA A 210 13.76 5.86 13.72
C ALA A 210 14.16 6.64 14.96
N THR A 211 15.40 7.13 15.02
CA THR A 211 15.82 8.12 16.00
C THR A 211 16.78 9.13 15.38
N GLN A 212 16.30 10.01 14.50
CA GLN A 212 16.92 11.32 14.32
C GLN A 212 15.87 12.39 14.00
N VAL A 213 15.64 13.27 14.99
CA VAL A 213 15.01 14.57 14.84
C VAL A 213 16.10 15.53 14.36
N GLN A 214 15.90 16.20 13.23
CA GLN A 214 16.69 17.38 12.86
C GLN A 214 15.88 18.64 13.09
N GLU A 215 16.58 19.69 13.56
CA GLU A 215 16.07 20.96 14.05
C GLU A 215 15.17 21.72 13.05
N THR A 216 14.31 22.55 13.65
CA THR A 216 13.30 23.43 13.06
C THR A 216 13.84 24.28 11.91
N GLN A 217 13.64 23.82 10.67
CA GLN A 217 13.59 24.72 9.52
C GLN A 217 12.20 25.37 9.41
N PRO A 218 12.11 26.64 8.99
CA PRO A 218 10.82 27.28 8.78
C PRO A 218 10.04 26.59 7.65
N PHE A 219 8.76 26.31 7.88
CA PHE A 219 7.86 25.78 6.87
C PHE A 219 7.74 26.75 5.67
N GLN A 220 7.53 26.19 4.48
CA GLN A 220 7.25 26.95 3.26
C GLN A 220 5.82 26.67 2.80
N ARG A 221 5.28 27.58 1.98
CA ARG A 221 3.93 27.45 1.42
C ARG A 221 3.97 27.43 -0.10
N VAL A 222 3.24 26.50 -0.69
CA VAL A 222 3.01 26.45 -2.14
C VAL A 222 1.70 27.14 -2.50
N ARG A 223 1.74 27.89 -3.59
CA ARG A 223 0.58 28.45 -4.27
C ARG A 223 0.65 28.13 -5.76
N PHE A 224 -0.51 27.94 -6.36
CA PHE A 224 -0.67 27.66 -7.77
C PHE A 224 -1.25 28.86 -8.50
N ALA A 225 -0.94 28.99 -9.80
CA ALA A 225 -1.53 30.01 -10.65
C ALA A 225 -3.07 29.86 -10.70
N GLU A 226 -3.78 30.98 -10.84
CA GLU A 226 -5.23 30.98 -10.98
C GLU A 226 -5.65 30.33 -12.32
N GLY A 227 -6.77 29.60 -12.32
CA GLY A 227 -7.36 29.06 -13.55
C GLY A 227 -6.85 27.69 -14.01
N ILE A 228 -6.03 26.99 -13.22
CA ILE A 228 -5.60 25.62 -13.52
C ILE A 228 -6.79 24.66 -13.34
N LYS A 229 -7.25 24.06 -14.44
CA LYS A 229 -8.40 23.13 -14.45
C LYS A 229 -8.04 21.67 -14.80
N ALA A 230 -6.82 21.43 -15.28
CA ALA A 230 -6.35 20.11 -15.72
C ALA A 230 -4.85 19.90 -15.47
N ILE A 231 -4.37 18.65 -15.55
CA ILE A 231 -2.95 18.29 -15.42
C ILE A 231 -2.12 18.95 -16.54
N ASP A 232 -2.61 18.94 -17.79
CA ASP A 232 -1.89 19.52 -18.91
C ASP A 232 -1.77 21.05 -18.78
N ASP A 233 -2.82 21.72 -18.27
CA ASP A 233 -2.77 23.15 -17.95
C ASP A 233 -1.73 23.41 -16.85
N PHE A 234 -1.76 22.64 -15.76
CA PHE A 234 -0.75 22.73 -14.70
C PHE A 234 0.68 22.59 -15.22
N ALA A 235 0.89 21.61 -16.11
CA ALA A 235 2.19 21.34 -16.67
C ALA A 235 2.74 22.52 -17.50
N SER A 236 1.90 23.49 -17.88
CA SER A 236 2.28 24.72 -18.61
C SER A 236 2.38 25.98 -17.74
N GLU A 237 1.95 25.91 -16.47
CA GLU A 237 1.77 27.05 -15.58
C GLU A 237 2.91 27.20 -14.54
N LYS A 238 2.89 28.30 -13.78
CA LYS A 238 3.89 28.58 -12.74
C LYS A 238 3.47 28.09 -11.34
N ILE A 239 4.45 27.55 -10.61
CA ILE A 239 4.34 27.21 -9.17
C ILE A 239 5.06 28.29 -8.37
N PHE A 240 4.40 28.82 -7.33
CA PHE A 240 4.97 29.85 -6.45
C PHE A 240 5.26 29.26 -5.07
N ILE A 241 6.48 29.44 -4.58
CA ILE A 241 6.93 28.93 -3.28
C ILE A 241 7.33 30.12 -2.42
N GLU A 242 6.58 30.34 -1.34
CA GLU A 242 6.79 31.46 -0.41
C GLU A 242 7.36 30.95 0.92
N LYS A 243 8.36 31.66 1.46
CA LYS A 243 8.84 31.41 2.83
C LYS A 243 7.81 31.95 3.82
N CYS A 244 7.34 31.11 4.73
CA CYS A 244 6.48 31.56 5.82
C CYS A 244 7.33 31.98 7.03
N ILE A 245 6.98 33.12 7.62
CA ILE A 245 7.49 33.51 8.93
C ILE A 245 6.55 32.89 9.95
N PRO A 246 7.03 32.10 10.94
CA PRO A 246 6.16 31.51 11.94
C PRO A 246 5.46 32.63 12.73
N THR A 247 4.15 32.77 12.55
CA THR A 247 3.30 33.51 13.48
C THR A 247 3.08 32.63 14.70
N SER A 248 3.24 33.23 15.88
CA SER A 248 3.24 32.58 17.19
C SER A 248 2.22 31.44 17.40
N SER A 249 2.74 30.36 18.00
CA SER A 249 2.10 29.30 18.81
C SER A 249 1.28 28.16 18.21
N ASP A 250 1.21 27.96 16.90
CA ASP A 250 0.67 26.69 16.34
C ASP A 250 1.75 25.61 16.15
N THR A 251 2.73 25.56 17.06
CA THR A 251 3.66 24.43 17.18
C THR A 251 3.04 23.33 18.05
N GLU A 252 1.94 22.75 17.62
CA GLU A 252 1.77 21.30 17.82
C GLU A 252 2.49 20.59 16.68
N CYS A 253 3.82 20.70 16.68
CA CYS A 253 4.62 19.61 16.14
C CYS A 253 4.20 18.38 16.94
N CYS A 254 3.61 17.39 16.27
CA CYS A 254 3.10 16.17 16.89
C CYS A 254 4.03 15.75 18.01
N LYS A 255 3.58 15.88 19.27
CA LYS A 255 4.31 15.30 20.40
C LYS A 255 4.42 13.82 20.09
N GLN A 256 5.61 13.38 19.69
CA GLN A 256 5.87 11.96 19.60
C GLN A 256 5.84 11.45 21.03
N PRO A 257 5.04 10.42 21.33
CA PRO A 257 5.22 9.70 22.56
C PRO A 257 6.71 9.32 22.72
N SER A 258 7.21 9.45 23.94
CA SER A 258 8.54 8.97 24.30
C SER A 258 8.68 7.51 23.91
N ALA A 259 9.86 7.11 23.43
CA ALA A 259 10.19 5.70 23.19
C ALA A 259 9.81 4.85 24.41
N ILE A 260 8.86 3.93 24.22
CA ILE A 260 8.48 2.95 25.23
C ILE A 260 9.22 1.65 24.95
N ASP A 261 9.69 1.06 26.04
CA ASP A 261 10.33 -0.24 26.20
C ASP A 261 9.76 -1.33 25.25
N THR A 262 10.66 -1.98 24.49
CA THR A 262 10.35 -3.05 23.54
C THR A 262 10.37 -4.44 24.20
N SER A 263 10.46 -4.51 25.51
CA SER A 263 10.38 -5.78 26.22
C SER A 263 8.92 -6.23 26.44
N GLU A 264 8.63 -7.44 25.97
CA GLU A 264 7.50 -8.29 26.40
C GLU A 264 6.05 -7.84 26.08
N GLN A 265 5.80 -7.21 24.94
CA GLN A 265 4.42 -7.11 24.41
C GLN A 265 4.24 -7.99 23.17
N SER A 266 3.18 -8.82 23.16
CA SER A 266 2.83 -9.68 22.02
C SER A 266 2.69 -8.85 20.75
N GLU A 267 3.38 -9.23 19.68
CA GLU A 267 3.33 -8.57 18.36
C GLU A 267 1.89 -8.46 17.82
N GLU A 268 0.96 -9.32 18.25
CA GLU A 268 -0.47 -9.24 17.93
C GLU A 268 -1.14 -7.97 18.48
N LYS A 269 -0.64 -7.39 19.59
CA LYS A 269 -1.20 -6.16 20.16
C LYS A 269 -1.19 -5.00 19.18
N GLN A 270 -0.21 -4.95 18.28
CA GLN A 270 -0.20 -4.00 17.17
C GLN A 270 -1.54 -4.04 16.42
N TYR A 271 -1.96 -5.23 15.96
CA TYR A 271 -3.19 -5.38 15.20
C TYR A 271 -4.44 -4.96 16.00
N LEU A 272 -4.51 -5.27 17.30
CA LEU A 272 -5.62 -4.87 18.16
C LEU A 272 -5.68 -3.36 18.38
N GLN A 273 -4.53 -2.74 18.65
CA GLN A 273 -4.40 -1.29 18.80
C GLN A 273 -4.74 -0.55 17.51
N ALA A 274 -4.40 -1.13 16.35
CA ALA A 274 -4.80 -0.58 15.05
C ALA A 274 -6.33 -0.58 14.89
N ILE A 275 -7.01 -1.65 15.31
CA ILE A 275 -8.48 -1.71 15.33
C ILE A 275 -9.04 -0.64 16.27
N GLU A 276 -8.56 -0.56 17.50
CA GLU A 276 -9.00 0.47 18.47
C GLU A 276 -8.83 1.87 17.89
N PHE A 277 -7.66 2.17 17.33
CA PHE A 277 -7.38 3.45 16.70
C PHE A 277 -8.36 3.76 15.54
N ILE A 278 -8.68 2.78 14.70
CA ILE A 278 -9.66 2.93 13.62
C ILE A 278 -11.05 3.22 14.18
N LEU A 279 -11.48 2.52 15.22
CA LEU A 279 -12.81 2.72 15.80
C LEU A 279 -12.95 4.11 16.45
N GLU A 280 -11.87 4.63 17.05
CA GLU A 280 -11.86 5.93 17.73
C GLU A 280 -11.65 7.11 16.77
N ASN A 281 -10.74 6.97 15.81
CA ASN A 281 -10.24 8.08 14.99
C ASN A 281 -10.60 7.94 13.50
N GLY A 282 -11.12 6.79 13.09
CA GLY A 282 -11.42 6.51 11.70
C GLY A 282 -12.64 7.28 11.20
N LEU A 283 -12.60 7.66 9.93
CA LEU A 283 -13.68 8.37 9.27
C LEU A 283 -14.65 7.38 8.65
N ARG A 284 -15.95 7.65 8.83
CA ARG A 284 -17.02 6.88 8.19
C ARG A 284 -17.08 7.22 6.71
N ARG A 285 -17.06 6.20 5.86
CA ARG A 285 -17.13 6.33 4.40
C ARG A 285 -18.11 5.32 3.84
N GLY A 286 -18.77 5.70 2.75
CA GLY A 286 -19.47 4.73 1.89
C GLY A 286 -18.47 3.81 1.19
N ASP A 287 -18.95 2.70 0.66
CA ASP A 287 -18.17 1.80 -0.19
C ASP A 287 -19.02 1.25 -1.33
N ARG A 288 -18.36 0.61 -2.29
CA ARG A 288 -19.01 -0.05 -3.43
C ARG A 288 -19.95 -1.20 -3.03
N THR A 289 -19.87 -1.71 -1.81
CA THR A 289 -20.68 -2.85 -1.32
C THR A 289 -21.95 -2.38 -0.59
N GLY A 290 -22.09 -1.07 -0.34
CA GLY A 290 -23.20 -0.47 0.40
C GLY A 290 -23.15 -0.74 1.92
N THR A 291 -22.08 -1.35 2.44
CA THR A 291 -21.97 -1.68 3.88
C THR A 291 -21.43 -0.50 4.68
N GLY A 292 -20.54 0.27 4.07
CA GLY A 292 -19.84 1.39 4.71
C GLY A 292 -18.75 0.91 5.66
N THR A 293 -17.75 1.75 5.86
CA THR A 293 -16.57 1.45 6.66
C THR A 293 -16.18 2.59 7.58
N ILE A 294 -15.48 2.27 8.67
CA ILE A 294 -14.71 3.22 9.48
C ILE A 294 -13.24 2.95 9.14
N GLY A 295 -12.51 3.96 8.68
CA GLY A 295 -11.12 3.73 8.22
C GLY A 295 -10.19 4.91 8.36
N VAL A 296 -8.90 4.60 8.32
CA VAL A 296 -7.79 5.57 8.34
C VAL A 296 -6.83 5.28 7.19
N PHE A 297 -5.95 6.25 6.91
CA PHE A 297 -4.96 6.13 5.85
C PHE A 297 -3.53 6.04 6.38
N GLY A 298 -2.79 5.04 5.90
CA GLY A 298 -1.39 4.82 6.22
C GLY A 298 -1.18 4.23 7.61
N MET A 299 -1.07 2.91 7.66
CA MET A 299 -0.68 2.13 8.84
C MET A 299 0.49 1.19 8.51
N ILE A 300 1.29 0.84 9.53
CA ILE A 300 2.37 -0.15 9.40
C ILE A 300 2.40 -1.06 10.62
N ALA A 301 2.55 -2.36 10.41
CA ALA A 301 2.79 -3.35 11.46
C ALA A 301 4.02 -4.19 11.12
N LYS A 302 4.69 -4.72 12.15
CA LYS A 302 5.90 -5.53 11.98
C LYS A 302 5.81 -6.80 12.82
N TYR A 303 6.20 -7.93 12.24
CA TYR A 303 6.15 -9.25 12.85
C TYR A 303 7.49 -9.97 12.66
N SER A 304 7.99 -10.60 13.72
CA SER A 304 9.17 -11.46 13.64
C SER A 304 8.79 -12.82 13.06
N LEU A 305 9.57 -13.29 12.09
CA LEU A 305 9.49 -14.63 11.53
C LEU A 305 10.62 -15.53 12.04
N ARG A 306 11.52 -14.98 12.85
CA ARG A 306 12.70 -15.71 13.34
C ARG A 306 12.28 -16.91 14.19
N ASN A 307 13.12 -17.94 14.18
CA ASN A 307 12.91 -19.17 14.94
C ASN A 307 11.57 -19.88 14.62
N GLY A 308 11.11 -19.74 13.37
CA GLY A 308 9.86 -20.34 12.90
C GLY A 308 8.61 -19.63 13.41
N SER A 309 8.72 -18.44 14.03
CA SER A 309 7.55 -17.68 14.48
C SER A 309 6.59 -17.43 13.31
N MET A 310 5.31 -17.71 13.53
CA MET A 310 4.27 -17.57 12.52
C MET A 310 3.19 -16.61 13.02
N PRO A 311 3.09 -15.36 12.50
CA PRO A 311 2.11 -14.37 12.95
C PRO A 311 0.69 -14.74 12.50
N LEU A 312 0.14 -15.76 13.15
CA LEU A 312 -1.23 -16.22 13.00
C LEU A 312 -1.99 -15.83 14.27
N PHE A 313 -2.86 -14.83 14.14
CA PHE A 313 -3.53 -14.21 15.28
C PHE A 313 -4.28 -15.22 16.15
N THR A 314 -4.22 -14.97 17.45
CA THR A 314 -4.69 -15.87 18.51
C THR A 314 -5.94 -15.33 19.20
N THR A 315 -6.18 -14.02 19.19
CA THR A 315 -7.43 -13.41 19.69
C THR A 315 -8.66 -13.86 18.91
N LYS A 316 -8.47 -14.39 17.70
CA LYS A 316 -9.52 -15.01 16.89
C LYS A 316 -8.92 -16.14 16.06
N ARG A 317 -9.55 -17.32 16.08
CA ARG A 317 -9.18 -18.43 15.19
C ARG A 317 -9.22 -17.99 13.71
N VAL A 318 -8.09 -18.10 13.03
CA VAL A 318 -7.92 -17.81 11.61
C VAL A 318 -7.95 -19.10 10.79
N PHE A 319 -8.49 -19.03 9.57
CA PHE A 319 -8.71 -20.20 8.71
C PHE A 319 -7.42 -20.67 8.01
N TRP A 320 -6.55 -21.36 8.75
CA TRP A 320 -5.22 -21.81 8.30
C TRP A 320 -5.24 -22.59 6.97
N LYS A 321 -6.14 -23.57 6.82
CA LYS A 321 -6.27 -24.34 5.56
C LYS A 321 -6.53 -23.41 4.37
N GLY A 322 -7.40 -22.41 4.54
CA GLY A 322 -7.66 -21.42 3.51
C GLY A 322 -6.39 -20.67 3.10
N ILE A 323 -5.58 -20.24 4.09
CA ILE A 323 -4.34 -19.49 3.84
C ILE A 323 -3.35 -20.30 3.02
N VAL A 324 -3.10 -21.56 3.43
CA VAL A 324 -2.14 -22.44 2.75
C VAL A 324 -2.59 -22.73 1.33
N GLU A 325 -3.86 -23.12 1.14
CA GLU A 325 -4.37 -23.52 -0.18
C GLU A 325 -4.49 -22.33 -1.13
N GLU A 326 -4.89 -21.15 -0.65
CA GLU A 326 -4.93 -19.94 -1.48
C GLU A 326 -3.52 -19.50 -1.88
N LEU A 327 -2.55 -19.55 -0.96
CA LEU A 327 -1.17 -19.18 -1.29
C LEU A 327 -0.57 -20.13 -2.33
N ASN A 328 -0.77 -21.43 -2.18
CA ASN A 328 -0.34 -22.41 -3.19
C ASN A 328 -1.06 -22.22 -4.54
N TRP A 329 -2.34 -21.85 -4.51
CA TRP A 329 -3.11 -21.50 -5.71
C TRP A 329 -2.56 -20.25 -6.41
N PHE A 330 -2.16 -19.21 -5.67
CA PHE A 330 -1.44 -18.05 -6.21
C PHE A 330 -0.07 -18.43 -6.77
N ILE A 331 0.72 -19.21 -6.05
CA ILE A 331 2.04 -19.66 -6.51
C ILE A 331 1.91 -20.44 -7.82
N GLY A 332 0.90 -21.31 -7.94
CA GLY A 332 0.59 -22.07 -9.15
C GLY A 332 -0.06 -21.28 -10.28
N ALA A 333 -0.28 -19.97 -10.13
CA ALA A 333 -0.97 -19.09 -11.08
C ALA A 333 -2.37 -19.57 -11.52
N ASP A 334 -3.04 -20.34 -10.68
CA ASP A 334 -4.40 -20.76 -10.93
C ASP A 334 -5.34 -19.56 -10.70
N THR A 335 -6.35 -19.44 -11.57
CA THR A 335 -7.32 -18.34 -11.60
C THR A 335 -8.77 -18.83 -11.54
N ASN A 336 -8.96 -20.15 -11.41
CA ASN A 336 -10.27 -20.78 -11.26
C ASN A 336 -10.60 -21.00 -9.77
N ALA A 337 -11.55 -20.22 -9.24
CA ALA A 337 -12.03 -20.34 -7.88
C ALA A 337 -12.56 -21.74 -7.53
N LYS A 338 -13.09 -22.48 -8.52
CA LYS A 338 -13.63 -23.83 -8.30
C LYS A 338 -12.57 -24.82 -7.83
N ASN A 339 -11.30 -24.62 -8.18
CA ASN A 339 -10.20 -25.46 -7.71
C ASN A 339 -9.94 -25.29 -6.21
N LEU A 340 -10.13 -24.08 -5.67
CA LEU A 340 -10.13 -23.85 -4.22
C LEU A 340 -11.40 -24.43 -3.57
N THR A 341 -12.56 -24.23 -4.18
CA THR A 341 -13.84 -24.77 -3.68
C THR A 341 -13.79 -26.30 -3.56
N ALA A 342 -13.17 -26.99 -4.53
CA ALA A 342 -12.96 -28.44 -4.53
C ALA A 342 -12.11 -28.92 -3.34
N LYS A 343 -11.21 -28.07 -2.83
CA LYS A 343 -10.43 -28.31 -1.60
C LYS A 343 -11.16 -27.87 -0.32
N GLY A 344 -12.41 -27.43 -0.43
CA GLY A 344 -13.22 -26.94 0.68
C GLY A 344 -12.91 -25.51 1.10
N VAL A 345 -12.23 -24.73 0.26
CA VAL A 345 -11.89 -23.32 0.50
C VAL A 345 -12.81 -22.44 -0.34
N LYS A 346 -13.72 -21.71 0.30
CA LYS A 346 -14.84 -20.99 -0.33
C LYS A 346 -14.71 -19.47 -0.33
N ILE A 347 -13.52 -18.96 -0.04
CA ILE A 347 -13.30 -17.51 0.14
C ILE A 347 -13.48 -16.71 -1.15
N TRP A 348 -13.38 -17.35 -2.32
CA TRP A 348 -13.58 -16.75 -3.64
C TRP A 348 -14.94 -17.05 -4.28
N ASP A 349 -15.79 -17.90 -3.68
CA ASP A 349 -17.07 -18.34 -4.27
C ASP A 349 -17.97 -17.15 -4.67
N LEU A 350 -18.02 -16.10 -3.83
CA LEU A 350 -18.86 -14.93 -4.07
C LEU A 350 -18.36 -14.10 -5.25
N ASN A 351 -17.06 -13.84 -5.31
CA ASN A 351 -16.42 -13.08 -6.40
C ASN A 351 -16.35 -13.87 -7.72
N GLY A 352 -16.38 -15.21 -7.65
CA GLY A 352 -16.42 -16.09 -8.81
C GLY A 352 -17.83 -16.45 -9.28
N SER A 353 -18.87 -16.06 -8.55
CA SER A 353 -20.26 -16.43 -8.88
C SER A 353 -20.71 -15.83 -10.22
N ARG A 354 -21.59 -16.54 -10.92
CA ARG A 354 -22.17 -16.07 -12.19
C ARG A 354 -22.73 -14.64 -12.08
N ALA A 355 -23.51 -14.38 -11.04
CA ALA A 355 -24.13 -13.07 -10.80
C ALA A 355 -23.11 -11.95 -10.60
N PHE A 356 -22.00 -12.21 -9.90
CA PHE A 356 -20.95 -11.22 -9.67
C PHE A 356 -20.18 -10.90 -10.95
N LEU A 357 -19.83 -11.94 -11.73
CA LEU A 357 -19.15 -11.77 -13.02
C LEU A 357 -20.03 -11.00 -14.03
N ASP A 358 -21.33 -11.30 -14.09
CA ASP A 358 -22.27 -10.59 -14.97
C ASP A 358 -22.40 -9.11 -14.60
N ASN A 359 -22.43 -8.79 -13.30
CA ASN A 359 -22.45 -7.42 -12.81
C ASN A 359 -21.17 -6.62 -13.17
N LEU A 360 -20.06 -7.31 -13.40
CA LEU A 360 -18.82 -6.71 -13.91
C LEU A 360 -18.75 -6.67 -15.44
N GLY A 361 -19.74 -7.22 -16.15
CA GLY A 361 -19.77 -7.30 -17.61
C GLY A 361 -19.04 -8.52 -18.20
N PHE A 362 -18.62 -9.49 -17.38
CA PHE A 362 -17.94 -10.70 -17.83
C PHE A 362 -18.93 -11.84 -18.17
N THR A 363 -19.92 -11.57 -19.03
CA THR A 363 -21.02 -12.50 -19.34
C THR A 363 -20.57 -13.79 -20.02
N GLU A 364 -19.48 -13.73 -20.81
CA GLU A 364 -18.94 -14.88 -21.55
C GLU A 364 -17.92 -15.71 -20.74
N ARG A 365 -17.45 -15.20 -19.61
CA ARG A 365 -16.42 -15.85 -18.79
C ARG A 365 -17.04 -16.95 -17.94
N GLU A 366 -16.44 -18.13 -17.80
CA GLU A 366 -17.02 -19.23 -17.00
C GLU A 366 -17.21 -18.82 -15.52
N GLU A 367 -18.26 -19.31 -14.85
CA GLU A 367 -18.37 -19.17 -13.40
C GLU A 367 -17.13 -19.76 -12.71
N GLY A 368 -16.53 -19.01 -11.79
CA GLY A 368 -15.27 -19.35 -11.12
C GLY A 368 -14.01 -18.83 -11.81
N ASP A 369 -14.06 -18.42 -13.08
CA ASP A 369 -12.92 -17.75 -13.73
C ASP A 369 -12.84 -16.28 -13.26
N LEU A 370 -11.79 -15.99 -12.49
CA LEU A 370 -11.57 -14.69 -11.86
C LEU A 370 -10.77 -13.71 -12.75
N GLY A 371 -10.31 -14.15 -13.92
CA GLY A 371 -9.41 -13.39 -14.78
C GLY A 371 -7.96 -13.37 -14.31
N PRO A 372 -7.12 -12.48 -14.86
CA PRO A 372 -5.67 -12.43 -14.59
C PRO A 372 -5.33 -11.77 -13.24
N ILE A 373 -5.82 -12.34 -12.14
CA ILE A 373 -5.60 -11.85 -10.78
C ILE A 373 -4.22 -12.26 -10.23
N TYR A 374 -4.00 -12.12 -8.91
CA TYR A 374 -2.74 -12.29 -8.18
C TYR A 374 -1.72 -13.26 -8.80
N GLY A 375 -1.95 -14.58 -8.70
CA GLY A 375 -0.99 -15.60 -9.14
C GLY A 375 -0.62 -15.50 -10.62
N PHE A 376 -1.60 -15.17 -11.48
CA PHE A 376 -1.35 -14.91 -12.89
C PHE A 376 -0.37 -13.75 -13.08
N GLN A 377 -0.54 -12.64 -12.34
CA GLN A 377 0.41 -11.54 -12.39
C GLN A 377 1.78 -11.93 -11.79
N TRP A 378 1.85 -12.85 -10.83
CA TRP A 378 3.12 -13.29 -10.26
C TRP A 378 3.94 -14.14 -11.24
N ARG A 379 3.30 -15.01 -12.03
CA ARG A 379 3.99 -15.98 -12.89
C ARG A 379 3.97 -15.62 -14.38
N HIS A 380 3.01 -14.82 -14.81
CA HIS A 380 2.70 -14.59 -16.24
C HIS A 380 2.43 -13.11 -16.56
N CYS A 381 3.00 -12.17 -15.79
CA CYS A 381 2.76 -10.74 -15.96
C CYS A 381 2.99 -10.29 -17.41
N GLY A 382 2.04 -9.51 -17.94
CA GLY A 382 2.12 -8.97 -19.30
C GLY A 382 1.69 -9.93 -20.41
N THR A 383 1.27 -11.15 -20.08
CA THR A 383 0.66 -12.08 -21.03
C THR A 383 -0.80 -11.71 -21.28
N HIS A 384 -1.28 -11.92 -22.51
CA HIS A 384 -2.70 -11.81 -22.83
C HIS A 384 -3.49 -12.97 -22.20
N TYR A 385 -4.31 -12.66 -21.18
CA TYR A 385 -5.24 -13.61 -20.59
C TYR A 385 -6.31 -14.08 -21.58
N ARG A 386 -6.55 -15.39 -21.62
CA ARG A 386 -7.59 -16.04 -22.45
C ARG A 386 -8.73 -16.53 -21.57
N ASP A 387 -8.44 -17.53 -20.74
CA ASP A 387 -9.35 -18.14 -19.78
C ASP A 387 -8.56 -18.84 -18.66
N CYS A 388 -9.28 -19.38 -17.66
CA CYS A 388 -8.69 -20.08 -16.51
C CYS A 388 -8.23 -21.51 -16.79
N HIS A 389 -8.44 -22.05 -18.01
CA HIS A 389 -8.05 -23.41 -18.39
C HIS A 389 -6.81 -23.44 -19.30
N THR A 390 -6.44 -22.29 -19.85
CA THR A 390 -5.27 -22.12 -20.72
C THR A 390 -3.98 -22.37 -19.94
N ASN A 391 -3.07 -23.14 -20.53
CA ASN A 391 -1.71 -23.26 -20.01
C ASN A 391 -0.85 -22.04 -20.42
N TYR A 392 -0.44 -21.26 -19.43
CA TYR A 392 0.40 -20.07 -19.62
C TYR A 392 1.90 -20.31 -19.38
N ALA A 393 2.34 -21.56 -19.19
CA ALA A 393 3.74 -21.88 -18.93
C ALA A 393 4.68 -21.25 -19.98
N GLY A 394 5.71 -20.56 -19.50
CA GLY A 394 6.70 -19.85 -20.33
C GLY A 394 6.20 -18.55 -20.97
N GLN A 395 4.98 -18.10 -20.68
CA GLN A 395 4.45 -16.82 -21.16
C GLN A 395 4.61 -15.73 -20.10
N GLY A 396 4.90 -14.51 -20.55
CA GLY A 396 5.02 -13.32 -19.70
C GLY A 396 6.29 -13.30 -18.86
N ILE A 397 6.25 -12.51 -17.79
CA ILE A 397 7.34 -12.40 -16.81
C ILE A 397 6.95 -13.17 -15.54
N ASP A 398 7.78 -14.17 -15.19
CA ASP A 398 7.68 -14.90 -13.92
C ASP A 398 8.43 -14.13 -12.82
N GLN A 399 7.72 -13.21 -12.18
CA GLN A 399 8.26 -12.37 -11.10
C GLN A 399 8.66 -13.19 -9.88
N LEU A 400 7.93 -14.26 -9.55
CA LEU A 400 8.25 -15.11 -8.40
C LEU A 400 9.57 -15.85 -8.63
N ALA A 401 9.77 -16.40 -9.84
CA ALA A 401 11.04 -17.01 -10.20
C ALA A 401 12.19 -15.99 -10.19
N GLU A 402 11.97 -14.77 -10.71
CA GLU A 402 12.97 -13.69 -10.65
C GLU A 402 13.30 -13.27 -9.20
N VAL A 403 12.32 -13.25 -8.29
CA VAL A 403 12.54 -12.98 -6.86
C VAL A 403 13.44 -14.05 -6.25
N ILE A 404 13.11 -15.33 -6.45
CA ILE A 404 13.88 -16.46 -5.91
C ILE A 404 15.31 -16.47 -6.47
N ASP A 405 15.46 -16.22 -7.78
CA ASP A 405 16.77 -16.10 -8.43
C ASP A 405 17.60 -14.96 -7.86
N LYS A 406 17.02 -13.75 -7.74
CA LYS A 406 17.71 -12.60 -7.15
C LYS A 406 18.10 -12.85 -5.70
N ILE A 407 17.27 -13.50 -4.88
CA ILE A 407 17.64 -13.82 -3.50
C ILE A 407 18.86 -14.75 -3.45
N ARG A 408 18.94 -15.75 -4.34
CA ARG A 408 20.08 -16.68 -4.40
C ARG A 408 21.34 -16.03 -4.96
N ASN A 409 21.20 -15.26 -6.03
CA ASN A 409 22.32 -14.87 -6.88
C ASN A 409 22.70 -13.37 -6.78
N LYS A 410 21.79 -12.53 -6.27
CA LYS A 410 21.96 -11.08 -6.10
C LYS A 410 21.27 -10.59 -4.80
N PRO A 411 21.59 -11.16 -3.62
CA PRO A 411 20.85 -10.92 -2.38
C PRO A 411 20.84 -9.45 -1.91
N ASP A 412 21.87 -8.68 -2.26
CA ASP A 412 21.98 -7.25 -1.94
C ASP A 412 21.19 -6.35 -2.92
N SER A 413 20.51 -6.93 -3.91
CA SER A 413 19.64 -6.19 -4.80
C SER A 413 18.49 -5.60 -3.99
N GLU A 414 18.27 -4.30 -4.13
CA GLU A 414 17.11 -3.64 -3.56
C GLU A 414 15.90 -3.67 -4.53
N GLU A 415 16.00 -4.41 -5.66
CA GLU A 415 14.98 -4.58 -6.71
C GLU A 415 14.31 -5.97 -6.68
N ILE A 416 14.31 -6.61 -5.50
CA ILE A 416 13.63 -7.90 -5.29
C ILE A 416 12.16 -7.61 -5.00
N ILE A 417 11.41 -7.22 -6.04
CA ILE A 417 10.01 -6.78 -5.96
C ILE A 417 9.13 -7.69 -6.82
N MET A 418 7.94 -7.99 -6.32
CA MET A 418 6.86 -8.65 -7.05
C MET A 418 5.58 -7.82 -6.90
N SER A 419 4.84 -7.60 -8.00
CA SER A 419 3.59 -6.85 -7.98
C SER A 419 2.47 -7.57 -8.71
N ALA A 420 1.26 -7.50 -8.14
CA ALA A 420 0.03 -7.91 -8.80
C ALA A 420 -0.70 -6.74 -9.47
N TRP A 421 -0.29 -5.48 -9.21
CA TRP A 421 -0.96 -4.30 -9.72
C TRP A 421 -0.52 -3.98 -11.15
N ASN A 422 -1.24 -4.52 -12.13
CA ASN A 422 -1.00 -4.29 -13.55
C ASN A 422 -2.12 -3.44 -14.17
N PRO A 423 -1.88 -2.13 -14.46
CA PRO A 423 -2.89 -1.24 -15.05
C PRO A 423 -3.54 -1.77 -16.33
N LEU A 424 -2.81 -2.57 -17.13
CA LEU A 424 -3.29 -3.12 -18.41
C LEU A 424 -4.30 -4.25 -18.27
N ASP A 425 -4.45 -4.80 -17.07
CA ASP A 425 -5.31 -5.95 -16.78
C ASP A 425 -6.37 -5.67 -15.71
N LEU A 426 -6.36 -4.50 -15.05
CA LEU A 426 -7.28 -4.20 -13.94
C LEU A 426 -8.76 -4.34 -14.32
N ASP A 427 -9.10 -3.98 -15.55
CA ASP A 427 -10.46 -4.07 -16.13
C ASP A 427 -10.85 -5.51 -16.49
N LYS A 428 -9.90 -6.45 -16.49
CA LYS A 428 -10.13 -7.88 -16.73
C LYS A 428 -10.26 -8.69 -15.45
N MET A 429 -10.00 -8.11 -14.28
CA MET A 429 -9.99 -8.83 -13.01
C MET A 429 -11.37 -8.82 -12.34
N ALA A 430 -11.82 -9.97 -11.83
CA ALA A 430 -13.04 -10.02 -11.00
C ALA A 430 -12.88 -9.15 -9.73
N LEU A 431 -11.67 -9.10 -9.17
CA LEU A 431 -11.34 -8.19 -8.08
C LEU A 431 -9.91 -7.65 -8.24
N PRO A 432 -9.72 -6.32 -8.39
CA PRO A 432 -8.40 -5.73 -8.40
C PRO A 432 -7.60 -6.05 -7.13
N PRO A 433 -6.27 -6.26 -7.21
CA PRO A 433 -5.47 -6.79 -6.12
C PRO A 433 -5.53 -5.91 -4.86
N CYS A 434 -5.81 -6.49 -3.70
CA CYS A 434 -5.76 -5.76 -2.42
C CYS A 434 -4.33 -5.64 -1.88
N HIS A 435 -3.62 -6.77 -1.81
CA HIS A 435 -2.17 -6.83 -1.57
C HIS A 435 -1.44 -6.64 -2.91
N THR A 436 -0.94 -5.44 -3.15
CA THR A 436 -0.58 -4.97 -4.50
C THR A 436 0.86 -5.26 -4.86
N MET A 437 1.78 -5.11 -3.90
CA MET A 437 3.22 -5.19 -4.15
C MET A 437 3.93 -5.67 -2.89
N CYS A 438 4.90 -6.56 -3.05
CA CYS A 438 5.83 -6.91 -1.98
C CYS A 438 7.28 -6.75 -2.43
N GLN A 439 8.13 -6.36 -1.49
CA GLN A 439 9.56 -6.25 -1.65
C GLN A 439 10.24 -7.19 -0.65
N PHE A 440 11.14 -8.03 -1.13
CA PHE A 440 12.00 -8.87 -0.30
C PHE A 440 13.34 -8.20 -0.09
N PHE A 441 13.99 -8.53 1.03
CA PHE A 441 15.37 -8.13 1.28
C PHE A 441 16.11 -9.23 2.01
N VAL A 442 17.41 -9.34 1.73
CA VAL A 442 18.31 -10.29 2.39
C VAL A 442 19.27 -9.53 3.27
N LYS A 443 19.37 -9.92 4.55
CA LYS A 443 20.35 -9.35 5.47
C LYS A 443 20.80 -10.40 6.48
N LYS A 444 22.10 -10.55 6.66
CA LYS A 444 22.70 -11.49 7.64
C LYS A 444 22.14 -12.93 7.52
N GLY A 445 21.93 -13.40 6.29
CA GLY A 445 21.39 -14.74 6.03
C GLY A 445 19.88 -14.90 6.29
N GLU A 446 19.16 -13.79 6.48
CA GLU A 446 17.71 -13.77 6.67
C GLU A 446 17.01 -13.11 5.48
N VAL A 447 15.93 -13.70 4.99
CA VAL A 447 14.97 -13.12 4.04
C VAL A 447 13.82 -12.50 4.82
N SER A 448 13.49 -11.27 4.50
CA SER A 448 12.37 -10.55 5.08
C SER A 448 11.51 -9.94 3.96
N CYS A 449 10.26 -9.62 4.27
CA CYS A 449 9.29 -9.15 3.28
C CYS A 449 8.56 -7.91 3.78
N LEU A 450 8.48 -6.88 2.94
CA LEU A 450 7.54 -5.77 3.08
C LEU A 450 6.38 -5.98 2.12
N LEU A 451 5.15 -5.98 2.62
CA LEU A 451 3.93 -5.98 1.81
C LEU A 451 3.30 -4.60 1.84
N TYR A 452 3.02 -4.03 0.68
CA TYR A 452 2.09 -2.92 0.51
C TYR A 452 0.70 -3.44 0.12
N GLN A 453 -0.29 -3.11 0.94
CA GLN A 453 -1.69 -3.46 0.73
C GLN A 453 -2.54 -2.20 0.68
N ARG A 454 -3.11 -1.91 -0.49
CA ARG A 454 -3.87 -0.66 -0.73
C ARG A 454 -5.16 -0.56 0.09
N SER A 455 -5.71 -1.70 0.49
CA SER A 455 -6.99 -1.82 1.17
C SER A 455 -6.98 -3.02 2.12
N GLY A 456 -7.07 -2.75 3.41
CA GLY A 456 -7.02 -3.74 4.49
C GLY A 456 -8.31 -3.76 5.28
N ASP A 457 -9.14 -4.77 5.03
CA ASP A 457 -10.23 -5.13 5.93
C ASP A 457 -9.63 -5.73 7.21
N MET A 458 -9.66 -4.96 8.29
CA MET A 458 -9.10 -5.35 9.58
C MET A 458 -9.87 -6.52 10.21
N GLY A 459 -11.14 -6.71 9.86
CA GLY A 459 -11.97 -7.80 10.36
C GLY A 459 -11.53 -9.15 9.78
N LEU A 460 -11.59 -9.31 8.45
CA LEU A 460 -11.31 -10.60 7.81
C LEU A 460 -9.99 -10.63 7.03
N GLY A 461 -9.77 -9.64 6.17
CA GLY A 461 -8.68 -9.64 5.20
C GLY A 461 -7.28 -9.56 5.83
N VAL A 462 -7.02 -8.61 6.73
CA VAL A 462 -5.69 -8.38 7.31
C VAL A 462 -5.14 -9.60 8.05
N PRO A 463 -5.88 -10.28 8.95
CA PRO A 463 -5.42 -11.53 9.56
C PRO A 463 -5.00 -12.60 8.55
N PHE A 464 -5.71 -12.69 7.42
CA PHE A 464 -5.41 -13.65 6.36
C PHE A 464 -4.13 -13.27 5.60
N ASN A 465 -3.99 -11.98 5.25
CA ASN A 465 -2.85 -11.47 4.49
C ASN A 465 -1.54 -11.48 5.29
N VAL A 466 -1.59 -11.18 6.59
CA VAL A 466 -0.43 -11.27 7.48
C VAL A 466 0.11 -12.69 7.50
N ALA A 467 -0.76 -13.67 7.70
CA ALA A 467 -0.36 -15.07 7.71
C ALA A 467 0.10 -15.55 6.31
N SER A 468 -0.59 -15.16 5.23
CA SER A 468 -0.23 -15.56 3.86
C SER A 468 1.17 -15.09 3.46
N TYR A 469 1.49 -13.81 3.66
CA TYR A 469 2.81 -13.28 3.29
C TYR A 469 3.92 -13.67 4.27
N ALA A 470 3.61 -13.89 5.55
CA ALA A 470 4.56 -14.50 6.47
C ALA A 470 4.92 -15.93 6.03
N LEU A 471 3.93 -16.73 5.62
CA LEU A 471 4.15 -18.07 5.11
C LEU A 471 4.96 -18.04 3.81
N LEU A 472 4.60 -17.17 2.86
CA LEU A 472 5.37 -16.97 1.62
C LEU A 472 6.84 -16.64 1.92
N THR A 473 7.08 -15.78 2.92
CA THR A 473 8.45 -15.41 3.31
C THR A 473 9.22 -16.59 3.88
N HIS A 474 8.58 -17.43 4.71
CA HIS A 474 9.15 -18.69 5.19
C HIS A 474 9.46 -19.66 4.04
N MET A 475 8.54 -19.82 3.09
CA MET A 475 8.71 -20.70 1.93
C MET A 475 9.85 -20.24 1.02
N VAL A 476 9.92 -18.94 0.72
CA VAL A 476 11.01 -18.32 -0.06
C VAL A 476 12.34 -18.47 0.67
N ALA A 477 12.40 -18.21 1.98
CA ALA A 477 13.61 -18.41 2.77
C ALA A 477 14.08 -19.88 2.69
N HIS A 478 13.16 -20.83 2.85
CA HIS A 478 13.46 -22.27 2.79
C HIS A 478 14.07 -22.68 1.44
N VAL A 479 13.41 -22.37 0.32
CA VAL A 479 13.90 -22.78 -1.01
C VAL A 479 15.17 -22.04 -1.43
N THR A 480 15.50 -20.93 -0.79
CA THR A 480 16.75 -20.20 -1.02
C THR A 480 17.87 -20.55 -0.04
N GLY A 481 17.62 -21.48 0.89
CA GLY A 481 18.62 -21.90 1.90
C GLY A 481 18.91 -20.84 2.97
N LEU A 482 17.98 -19.90 3.16
CA LEU A 482 18.08 -18.79 4.12
C LEU A 482 17.05 -18.96 5.25
N LYS A 483 17.13 -18.09 6.26
CA LYS A 483 16.16 -18.05 7.36
C LYS A 483 15.13 -16.96 7.13
N ALA A 484 13.91 -17.12 7.63
CA ALA A 484 12.94 -16.02 7.65
C ALA A 484 13.32 -15.01 8.76
N GLY A 485 13.34 -13.72 8.42
CA GLY A 485 13.65 -12.62 9.32
C GLY A 485 12.38 -11.93 9.83
N GLU A 486 11.86 -10.99 9.04
CA GLU A 486 10.75 -10.11 9.44
C GLU A 486 9.71 -9.97 8.34
N PHE A 487 8.46 -9.82 8.75
CA PHE A 487 7.36 -9.41 7.88
C PHE A 487 6.90 -8.01 8.28
N VAL A 488 6.88 -7.08 7.32
CA VAL A 488 6.44 -5.69 7.49
C VAL A 488 5.19 -5.49 6.64
N HIS A 489 4.09 -5.11 7.25
CA HIS A 489 2.81 -4.92 6.59
C HIS A 489 2.44 -3.44 6.54
N VAL A 490 2.44 -2.86 5.35
CA VAL A 490 2.04 -1.49 5.08
C VAL A 490 0.62 -1.49 4.53
N LEU A 491 -0.25 -0.72 5.16
CA LEU A 491 -1.65 -0.56 4.78
C LEU A 491 -1.89 0.87 4.28
N GLY A 492 -2.55 0.96 3.11
CA GLY A 492 -3.13 2.20 2.60
C GLY A 492 -4.42 2.54 3.34
N ASP A 493 -5.57 2.17 2.78
CA ASP A 493 -6.88 2.27 3.43
C ASP A 493 -7.06 1.08 4.41
N ALA A 494 -6.81 1.33 5.70
CA ALA A 494 -7.07 0.37 6.77
C ALA A 494 -8.44 0.64 7.38
N HIS A 495 -9.34 -0.35 7.35
CA HIS A 495 -10.74 -0.12 7.72
C HIS A 495 -11.40 -1.31 8.41
N VAL A 496 -12.44 -0.98 9.18
CA VAL A 496 -13.42 -1.92 9.75
C VAL A 496 -14.75 -1.68 9.04
N TYR A 497 -15.35 -2.75 8.50
CA TYR A 497 -16.71 -2.65 7.98
C TYR A 497 -17.71 -2.37 9.10
N SER A 498 -18.72 -1.56 8.81
CA SER A 498 -19.72 -1.15 9.82
C SER A 498 -20.44 -2.35 10.45
N ASN A 499 -20.65 -3.42 9.69
CA ASN A 499 -21.24 -4.67 10.18
C ASN A 499 -20.27 -5.58 10.95
N HIS A 500 -18.99 -5.19 11.11
CA HIS A 500 -17.99 -5.93 11.89
C HIS A 500 -17.66 -5.26 13.22
N VAL A 501 -18.16 -4.04 13.49
CA VAL A 501 -17.79 -3.24 14.67
C VAL A 501 -17.97 -4.02 15.98
N GLU A 502 -19.15 -4.62 16.20
CA GLU A 502 -19.41 -5.41 17.42
C GLU A 502 -18.46 -6.60 17.55
N ALA A 503 -18.18 -7.28 16.43
CA ALA A 503 -17.31 -8.45 16.40
C ALA A 503 -15.85 -8.10 16.70
N VAL A 504 -15.33 -6.98 16.16
CA VAL A 504 -13.96 -6.54 16.47
C VAL A 504 -13.86 -5.93 17.86
N GLN A 505 -14.90 -5.27 18.37
CA GLN A 505 -14.96 -4.78 19.76
C GLN A 505 -14.91 -5.93 20.78
N GLU A 506 -15.47 -7.09 20.44
CA GLU A 506 -15.30 -8.30 21.24
C GLU A 506 -13.88 -8.89 21.11
N GLN A 507 -13.29 -8.84 19.92
CA GLN A 507 -11.94 -9.35 19.68
C GLN A 507 -10.86 -8.59 20.47
N ILE A 508 -10.92 -7.26 20.50
CA ILE A 508 -9.91 -6.41 21.18
C ILE A 508 -9.87 -6.62 22.70
N LYS A 509 -10.93 -7.14 23.32
CA LYS A 509 -10.97 -7.48 24.74
C LYS A 509 -10.20 -8.77 25.09
N ARG A 510 -9.80 -9.55 24.10
CA ARG A 510 -9.14 -10.84 24.31
C ARG A 510 -7.64 -10.64 24.43
N GLU A 511 -7.07 -11.19 25.49
CA GLU A 511 -5.61 -11.24 25.65
C GLU A 511 -4.96 -12.11 24.56
N PRO A 512 -3.99 -11.58 23.80
CA PRO A 512 -3.20 -12.38 22.88
C PRO A 512 -2.48 -13.53 23.58
N ARG A 513 -2.38 -14.67 22.88
CA ARG A 513 -1.57 -15.82 23.26
C ARG A 513 -0.31 -15.87 22.38
N PRO A 514 0.70 -16.69 22.73
CA PRO A 514 1.88 -16.84 21.90
C PRO A 514 1.53 -17.28 20.49
N PHE A 515 2.21 -16.69 19.50
CA PHE A 515 2.10 -17.15 18.13
C PHE A 515 2.58 -18.59 17.97
N PRO A 516 1.97 -19.36 17.05
CA PRO A 516 2.45 -20.69 16.71
C PRO A 516 3.80 -20.64 16.00
N LYS A 517 4.39 -21.82 15.80
CA LYS A 517 5.58 -22.01 14.98
C LYS A 517 5.26 -22.76 13.69
N ILE A 518 5.98 -22.43 12.63
CA ILE A 518 5.94 -23.12 11.35
C ILE A 518 7.15 -24.05 11.23
N ARG A 519 6.94 -25.23 10.67
CA ARG A 519 7.99 -26.17 10.27
C ARG A 519 7.60 -26.84 8.96
N PHE A 520 8.58 -27.14 8.12
CA PHE A 520 8.36 -27.83 6.85
C PHE A 520 8.88 -29.26 6.90
N ALA A 521 8.37 -30.12 6.02
CA ALA A 521 8.94 -31.44 5.77
C ALA A 521 10.32 -31.34 5.10
N GLU A 522 11.10 -32.41 5.20
CA GLU A 522 12.36 -32.55 4.45
C GLU A 522 12.07 -32.78 2.95
N GLY A 523 13.04 -32.45 2.08
CA GLY A 523 12.97 -32.74 0.64
C GLY A 523 12.16 -31.75 -0.21
N ILE A 524 11.74 -30.61 0.34
CA ILE A 524 11.13 -29.51 -0.42
C ILE A 524 12.24 -28.68 -1.06
N GLU A 525 12.30 -28.69 -2.40
CA GLU A 525 13.37 -28.06 -3.18
C GLU A 525 12.88 -26.87 -4.02
N SER A 526 11.61 -26.91 -4.45
CA SER A 526 10.96 -25.84 -5.20
C SER A 526 9.80 -25.19 -4.44
N ILE A 527 9.45 -23.96 -4.83
CA ILE A 527 8.33 -23.23 -4.24
C ILE A 527 6.97 -23.90 -4.54
N GLU A 528 6.90 -24.67 -5.62
CA GLU A 528 5.72 -25.44 -6.02
C GLU A 528 5.56 -26.78 -5.27
N ASP A 529 6.59 -27.24 -4.55
CA ASP A 529 6.54 -28.52 -3.83
C ASP A 529 5.74 -28.42 -2.51
N PHE A 530 5.42 -27.21 -2.06
CA PHE A 530 4.66 -26.99 -0.83
C PHE A 530 3.19 -27.39 -0.96
N SER A 531 2.68 -28.01 0.09
CA SER A 531 1.31 -28.53 0.18
C SER A 531 0.81 -28.44 1.62
N MET A 532 -0.49 -28.64 1.84
CA MET A 532 -1.07 -28.65 3.18
C MET A 532 -0.47 -29.76 4.06
N GLU A 533 -0.05 -30.88 3.45
CA GLU A 533 0.47 -32.05 4.12
C GLU A 533 1.92 -31.90 4.61
N ASN A 534 2.70 -31.01 3.98
CA ASN A 534 4.13 -30.83 4.28
C ASN A 534 4.44 -29.53 5.03
N ILE A 535 3.41 -28.78 5.42
CA ILE A 535 3.49 -27.59 6.26
C ILE A 535 2.88 -27.88 7.64
N PHE A 536 3.71 -27.84 8.68
CA PHE A 536 3.32 -28.12 10.06
C PHE A 536 3.20 -26.82 10.87
N LEU A 537 2.03 -26.63 11.48
CA LEU A 537 1.75 -25.52 12.39
C LEU A 537 1.71 -26.03 13.84
N GLU A 538 2.67 -25.64 14.65
CA GLU A 538 2.89 -26.15 16.00
C GLU A 538 2.48 -25.11 17.05
N GLY A 539 1.71 -25.53 18.05
CA GLY A 539 1.35 -24.67 19.19
C GLY A 539 0.26 -23.61 18.91
N TYR A 540 -0.57 -23.78 17.87
CA TYR A 540 -1.66 -22.85 17.61
C TYR A 540 -2.86 -23.08 18.54
N ASP A 541 -2.90 -22.31 19.63
CA ASP A 541 -4.00 -22.32 20.61
C ASP A 541 -4.76 -20.97 20.62
N PRO A 542 -5.58 -20.66 19.59
CA PRO A 542 -6.32 -19.41 19.55
C PRO A 542 -7.59 -19.47 20.41
N HIS A 543 -8.07 -18.29 20.78
CA HIS A 543 -9.46 -18.08 21.20
C HIS A 543 -10.45 -18.56 20.11
N LYS A 544 -11.72 -18.73 20.51
CA LYS A 544 -12.79 -19.18 19.60
C LYS A 544 -12.95 -18.24 18.39
N ALA A 545 -13.44 -18.79 17.28
CA ALA A 545 -13.77 -17.98 16.10
C ALA A 545 -14.82 -16.91 16.46
N ILE A 546 -14.74 -15.77 15.77
CA ILE A 546 -15.77 -14.72 15.81
C ILE A 546 -16.32 -14.62 14.38
N PRO A 547 -17.60 -14.94 14.15
CA PRO A 547 -18.18 -14.90 12.83
C PRO A 547 -18.30 -13.46 12.34
N MET A 548 -17.90 -13.21 11.10
CA MET A 548 -18.07 -11.94 10.40
C MET A 548 -18.50 -12.24 8.97
N LYS A 549 -19.45 -11.47 8.44
CA LYS A 549 -19.96 -11.64 7.08
C LYS A 549 -19.09 -10.84 6.11
N MET A 550 -18.60 -11.49 5.04
CA MET A 550 -17.88 -10.80 3.97
C MET A 550 -18.81 -9.78 3.27
N SER A 551 -18.24 -8.64 2.92
CA SER A 551 -18.89 -7.61 2.09
C SER A 551 -18.29 -7.68 0.68
N ALA A 552 -19.11 -7.97 -0.34
CA ALA A 552 -18.65 -8.10 -1.73
C ALA A 552 -19.37 -7.15 -2.68
#